data_AF-A0A9X2MTU9-F1
#
_entry.id   AF-A0A9X2MTU9-F1
#
_cell.length_a   1.000
_cell.length_b   1.000
_cell.length_c   1.000
_cell.angle_alpha   90.00
_cell.angle_beta   90.00
_cell.angle_gamma   90.00
#
_symmetry.space_group_name_H-M   'P 1'
#
loop_
_entity.id
_entity.type
_entity.pdbx_description
1 polymer ?
#
loop_
_entity_poly.entity_id
_entity_poly.type
_entity_poly.pdbx_seq_one_letter_code
_entity_poly.pdbx_strand_id
1 'polypeptide(L)'
;MSTELIILLLSVGVSAIGSIWIIQYDWKRYGALYLISAVVGNILCYIFIQLGFYEFPRVLLGHLFKIPFFEVLTIFPFYVLFGVRFSPKRWGWKIPFYWVLVHVGMTGELLAVNFTDIIRYKNYWDTWDSYTWWWIFLLAFDYVGGLIVPESKRRPIDADLHFRFGRPGWFIIHFILIVTIFLAGFYVGRLSIK
;
A
#
# COMPACT_ATOMS: atom_id res chain seq x y z
N MET A 1 13.79 -17.00 -15.40
CA MET A 1 12.92 -15.87 -15.02
C MET A 1 13.67 -15.07 -13.98
N SER A 2 13.84 -13.75 -14.14
CA SER A 2 14.58 -12.98 -13.13
C SER A 2 13.79 -12.90 -11.81
N THR A 3 14.49 -12.75 -10.68
CA THR A 3 13.86 -12.66 -9.36
C THR A 3 12.85 -11.52 -9.30
N GLU A 4 13.15 -10.37 -9.93
CA GLU A 4 12.25 -9.23 -10.00
C GLU A 4 10.97 -9.58 -10.75
N LEU A 5 11.07 -10.29 -11.87
CA LEU A 5 9.88 -10.70 -12.63
C LEU A 5 8.99 -11.65 -11.82
N ILE A 6 9.58 -12.56 -11.03
CA ILE A 6 8.83 -13.41 -10.09
C ILE A 6 8.09 -12.54 -9.06
N ILE A 7 8.80 -11.60 -8.43
CA ILE A 7 8.22 -10.69 -7.43
C ILE A 7 7.06 -9.89 -8.03
N LEU A 8 7.25 -9.29 -9.21
CA LEU A 8 6.22 -8.49 -9.87
C LEU A 8 4.97 -9.32 -10.21
N LEU A 9 5.16 -10.51 -10.79
CA LEU A 9 4.04 -11.41 -11.13
C LEU A 9 3.29 -11.89 -9.88
N LEU A 10 4.01 -12.24 -8.81
CA LEU A 10 3.38 -12.65 -7.55
C LEU A 10 2.63 -11.48 -6.90
N SER A 11 3.23 -10.29 -6.84
CA SER A 11 2.60 -9.11 -6.26
C SER A 11 1.35 -8.71 -7.03
N VAL A 12 1.38 -8.71 -8.37
CA VAL A 12 0.21 -8.46 -9.22
C VAL A 12 -0.84 -9.55 -9.03
N GLY A 13 -0.45 -10.83 -9.07
CA GLY A 13 -1.38 -11.96 -8.91
C GLY A 13 -2.10 -11.94 -7.57
N VAL A 14 -1.37 -11.81 -6.46
CA VAL A 14 -1.94 -11.80 -5.11
C VAL A 14 -2.86 -10.59 -4.90
N SER A 15 -2.43 -9.39 -5.31
CA SER A 15 -3.25 -8.17 -5.17
C SER A 15 -4.48 -8.18 -6.07
N ALA A 16 -4.39 -8.75 -7.28
CA ALA A 16 -5.56 -8.93 -8.16
C ALA A 16 -6.56 -9.92 -7.56
N ILE A 17 -6.11 -11.09 -7.08
CA ILE A 17 -6.96 -12.08 -6.41
C ILE A 17 -7.64 -11.45 -5.18
N GLY A 18 -6.87 -10.74 -4.35
CA GLY A 18 -7.40 -10.04 -3.18
C GLY A 18 -8.44 -8.98 -3.54
N SER A 19 -8.20 -8.21 -4.61
CA SER A 19 -9.14 -7.22 -5.12
C SER A 19 -10.44 -7.86 -5.59
N ILE A 20 -10.36 -8.91 -6.42
CA ILE A 20 -11.52 -9.65 -6.91
C ILE A 20 -12.32 -10.24 -5.74
N TRP A 21 -11.64 -10.79 -4.74
CA TRP A 21 -12.26 -11.33 -3.54
C TRP A 21 -13.06 -10.28 -2.75
N ILE A 22 -12.66 -9.00 -2.78
CA ILE A 22 -13.42 -7.90 -2.17
C ILE A 22 -14.54 -7.41 -3.09
N ILE A 23 -14.25 -7.25 -4.38
CA ILE A 23 -15.20 -6.71 -5.36
C ILE A 23 -16.46 -7.57 -5.46
N GLN A 24 -16.36 -8.90 -5.38
CA GLN A 24 -17.51 -9.80 -5.46
C GLN A 24 -18.63 -9.54 -4.42
N TYR A 25 -18.34 -8.88 -3.30
CA TYR A 25 -19.36 -8.57 -2.28
C TYR A 25 -20.31 -7.42 -2.69
N ASP A 26 -19.83 -6.48 -3.51
CA ASP A 26 -20.62 -5.42 -4.15
C ASP A 26 -19.84 -4.89 -5.37
N TRP A 27 -20.03 -5.56 -6.50
CA TRP A 27 -19.22 -5.35 -7.69
C TRP A 27 -19.32 -3.93 -8.23
N LYS A 28 -20.48 -3.27 -8.06
CA LYS A 28 -20.69 -1.90 -8.55
C LYS A 28 -19.86 -0.91 -7.78
N ARG A 29 -19.95 -0.96 -6.45
CA ARG A 29 -19.35 0.05 -5.58
C ARG A 29 -17.87 -0.19 -5.35
N TYR A 30 -17.47 -1.43 -5.06
CA TYR A 30 -16.06 -1.78 -4.93
C TYR A 30 -15.36 -1.77 -6.29
N GLY A 31 -16.04 -2.13 -7.39
CA GLY A 31 -15.49 -2.00 -8.73
C GLY A 31 -15.25 -0.54 -9.12
N ALA A 32 -16.20 0.37 -8.83
CA ALA A 32 -16.00 1.80 -9.05
C ALA A 32 -14.82 2.34 -8.22
N LEU A 33 -14.75 2.00 -6.93
CA LEU A 33 -13.65 2.40 -6.05
C LEU A 33 -12.29 1.87 -6.54
N TYR A 34 -12.23 0.63 -7.00
CA TYR A 34 -11.04 0.03 -7.62
C TYR A 34 -10.59 0.83 -8.85
N LEU A 35 -11.51 1.13 -9.78
CA LEU A 35 -11.17 1.87 -11.00
C LEU A 35 -10.69 3.29 -10.71
N ILE A 36 -11.37 4.01 -9.80
CA ILE A 36 -10.97 5.39 -9.43
C ILE A 36 -9.58 5.38 -8.79
N SER A 37 -9.34 4.49 -7.82
CA SER A 37 -8.04 4.37 -7.16
C SER A 37 -6.93 3.92 -8.12
N ALA A 38 -7.23 3.02 -9.06
CA ALA A 38 -6.28 2.58 -10.09
C ALA A 38 -5.86 3.72 -11.01
N VAL A 39 -6.83 4.52 -11.48
CA VAL A 39 -6.59 5.66 -12.35
C VAL A 39 -5.78 6.73 -11.62
N VAL A 40 -6.22 7.13 -10.42
CA VAL A 40 -5.51 8.14 -9.62
C VAL A 40 -4.10 7.66 -9.26
N GLY A 41 -3.94 6.41 -8.85
CA GLY A 41 -2.63 5.83 -8.52
C GLY A 41 -1.67 5.88 -9.70
N ASN A 42 -2.11 5.48 -10.90
CA ASN A 42 -1.28 5.53 -12.11
C ASN A 42 -0.92 6.95 -12.53
N ILE A 43 -1.86 7.91 -12.41
CA ILE A 43 -1.59 9.32 -12.67
C ILE A 43 -0.54 9.86 -11.70
N LEU A 44 -0.68 9.60 -10.40
CA LEU A 44 0.29 10.03 -9.39
C LEU A 44 1.66 9.39 -9.63
N CYS A 45 1.72 8.08 -9.90
CA CYS A 45 2.98 7.39 -10.22
C CYS A 45 3.66 8.02 -11.44
N TYR A 46 2.90 8.31 -12.50
CA TYR A 46 3.43 9.01 -13.67
C TYR A 46 3.99 10.39 -13.30
N ILE A 47 3.27 11.19 -12.53
CA ILE A 47 3.73 12.51 -12.06
C ILE A 47 5.04 12.38 -11.27
N PHE A 48 5.15 11.42 -10.35
CA PHE A 48 6.37 11.23 -9.56
C PHE A 48 7.58 10.82 -10.40
N ILE A 49 7.38 10.02 -11.44
CA ILE A 49 8.45 9.69 -12.41
C ILE A 49 8.86 10.96 -13.19
N GLN A 50 7.91 11.79 -13.63
CA GLN A 50 8.22 13.05 -14.34
C GLN A 50 8.95 14.07 -13.45
N LEU A 51 8.60 14.14 -12.16
CA LEU A 51 9.29 14.97 -11.17
C LEU A 51 10.65 14.38 -10.76
N GLY A 52 10.95 13.14 -11.16
CA GLY A 52 12.22 12.48 -10.88
C GLY A 52 12.35 11.89 -9.48
N PHE A 53 11.25 11.69 -8.75
CA PHE A 53 11.28 11.04 -7.43
C PHE A 53 11.55 9.54 -7.56
N TYR A 54 10.99 8.91 -8.60
CA TYR A 54 11.10 7.46 -8.80
C TYR A 54 11.62 7.12 -10.19
N GLU A 55 12.37 6.03 -10.26
CA GLU A 55 12.71 5.34 -11.49
C GLU A 55 12.35 3.86 -11.34
N PHE A 56 11.82 3.26 -12.41
CA PHE A 56 11.45 1.85 -12.42
C PHE A 56 12.23 1.11 -13.52
N PRO A 57 13.47 0.67 -13.24
CA PRO A 57 14.31 0.00 -14.23
C PRO A 57 13.70 -1.31 -14.75
N ARG A 58 12.91 -1.99 -13.91
CA ARG A 58 12.19 -3.21 -14.28
C ARG A 58 10.71 -3.10 -13.96
N VAL A 59 9.89 -3.21 -15.01
CA VAL A 59 8.43 -3.23 -14.93
C VAL A 59 7.86 -4.37 -15.78
N LEU A 60 6.67 -4.84 -15.42
CA LEU A 60 5.95 -5.80 -16.28
C LEU A 60 5.61 -5.16 -17.63
N LEU A 61 5.88 -5.92 -18.70
CA LEU A 61 5.68 -5.46 -20.08
C LEU A 61 6.40 -4.12 -20.37
N GLY A 62 7.63 -3.95 -19.89
CA GLY A 62 8.41 -2.71 -20.05
C GLY A 62 8.69 -2.23 -21.48
N HIS A 63 8.41 -3.06 -22.49
CA HIS A 63 8.43 -2.65 -23.88
C HIS A 63 7.20 -1.81 -24.28
N LEU A 64 6.09 -1.92 -23.53
CA LEU A 64 4.85 -1.15 -23.73
C LEU A 64 4.73 0.01 -22.75
N PHE A 65 5.14 -0.20 -21.49
CA PHE A 65 4.96 0.76 -20.42
C PHE A 65 6.30 1.18 -19.82
N LYS A 66 6.48 2.49 -19.59
CA LYS A 66 7.64 3.05 -18.87
C LYS A 66 7.37 3.28 -17.38
N ILE A 67 6.18 2.93 -16.93
CA ILE A 67 5.71 3.03 -15.55
C ILE A 67 5.31 1.61 -15.09
N PRO A 68 5.33 1.32 -13.78
CA PRO A 68 4.89 0.04 -13.21
C PRO A 68 3.35 -0.05 -13.23
N PHE A 69 2.78 -0.02 -14.43
CA PHE A 69 1.34 0.16 -14.64
C PHE A 69 0.52 -0.92 -13.94
N PHE A 70 0.92 -2.19 -14.07
CA PHE A 70 0.17 -3.32 -13.53
C PHE A 70 0.26 -3.39 -12.01
N GLU A 71 1.45 -3.13 -11.47
CA GLU A 71 1.69 -3.11 -10.03
C GLU A 71 0.86 -2.00 -9.39
N VAL A 72 0.81 -0.82 -10.00
CA VAL A 72 0.00 0.30 -9.50
C VAL A 72 -1.49 0.02 -9.69
N LEU A 73 -1.89 -0.59 -10.81
CA LEU A 73 -3.26 -0.99 -11.11
C LEU A 73 -3.79 -2.04 -10.13
N THR A 74 -2.96 -2.89 -9.52
CA THR A 74 -3.45 -3.96 -8.64
C THR A 74 -3.15 -3.72 -7.17
N ILE A 75 -1.93 -3.32 -6.80
CA ILE A 75 -1.50 -3.24 -5.40
C ILE A 75 -2.21 -2.09 -4.68
N PHE A 76 -2.13 -0.85 -5.18
CA PHE A 76 -2.74 0.30 -4.50
C PHE A 76 -4.26 0.19 -4.40
N PRO A 77 -5.00 -0.20 -5.46
CA PRO A 77 -6.42 -0.48 -5.35
C PRO A 77 -6.74 -1.61 -4.38
N PHE A 78 -5.94 -2.68 -4.32
CA PHE A 78 -6.13 -3.73 -3.32
C PHE A 78 -6.08 -3.16 -1.89
N TYR A 79 -5.06 -2.36 -1.58
CA TYR A 79 -4.93 -1.72 -0.27
C TYR A 79 -6.13 -0.79 0.03
N VAL A 80 -6.59 -0.04 -0.96
CA VAL A 80 -7.79 0.82 -0.84
C VAL A 80 -9.03 0.01 -0.54
N LEU A 81 -9.29 -1.05 -1.32
CA LEU A 81 -10.45 -1.92 -1.13
C LEU A 81 -10.41 -2.60 0.24
N PHE A 82 -9.24 -3.11 0.63
CA PHE A 82 -9.03 -3.72 1.94
C PHE A 82 -9.28 -2.71 3.06
N GLY A 83 -8.70 -1.52 2.94
CA GLY A 83 -8.87 -0.44 3.90
C GLY A 83 -10.33 -0.05 4.07
N VAL A 84 -11.04 0.25 2.96
CA VAL A 84 -12.45 0.67 3.01
C VAL A 84 -13.36 -0.45 3.54
N ARG A 85 -13.08 -1.70 3.21
CA ARG A 85 -13.89 -2.84 3.66
C ARG A 85 -13.75 -3.09 5.16
N PHE A 86 -12.52 -3.02 5.69
CA PHE A 86 -12.20 -3.52 7.03
C PHE A 86 -11.81 -2.44 8.03
N SER A 87 -11.62 -1.18 7.62
CA SER A 87 -11.21 -0.12 8.54
C SER A 87 -12.22 0.04 9.69
N PRO A 88 -11.77 0.24 10.93
CA PRO A 88 -12.66 0.42 12.07
C PRO A 88 -13.60 1.62 11.89
N LYS A 89 -14.78 1.56 12.52
CA LYS A 89 -15.74 2.67 12.49
C LYS A 89 -15.21 3.91 13.22
N ARG A 90 -14.60 3.71 14.39
CA ARG A 90 -14.07 4.81 15.22
C ARG A 90 -12.79 5.37 14.62
N TRP A 91 -12.76 6.68 14.40
CA TRP A 91 -11.61 7.38 13.81
C TRP A 91 -10.29 7.12 14.55
N GLY A 92 -10.30 7.13 15.88
CA GLY A 92 -9.11 6.85 16.69
C GLY A 92 -8.45 5.49 16.41
N TRP A 93 -9.22 4.51 15.92
CA TRP A 93 -8.70 3.18 15.57
C TRP A 93 -8.39 3.02 14.07
N LYS A 94 -8.81 3.96 13.21
CA LYS A 94 -8.40 3.99 11.81
C LYS A 94 -6.91 4.28 11.67
N ILE A 95 -6.36 5.17 12.49
CA ILE A 95 -4.93 5.51 12.44
C ILE A 95 -4.06 4.27 12.69
N PRO A 96 -4.17 3.52 13.82
CA PRO A 96 -3.38 2.29 14.00
C PRO A 96 -3.59 1.25 12.90
N PHE A 97 -4.81 1.12 12.38
CA PHE A 97 -5.13 0.21 11.29
C PHE A 97 -4.39 0.58 9.99
N TYR A 98 -4.48 1.85 9.57
CA TYR A 98 -3.78 2.33 8.38
C TYR A 98 -2.27 2.38 8.57
N TRP A 99 -1.81 2.57 9.80
CA TRP A 99 -0.39 2.54 10.12
C TRP A 99 0.25 1.20 9.78
N VAL A 100 -0.45 0.10 10.12
CA VAL A 100 -0.05 -1.26 9.72
C VAL A 100 0.01 -1.38 8.19
N LEU A 101 -1.02 -0.92 7.48
CA LEU A 101 -1.05 -1.02 6.02
C LEU A 101 0.10 -0.24 5.37
N VAL A 102 0.32 1.00 5.79
CA VAL A 102 1.42 1.85 5.31
C VAL A 102 2.77 1.19 5.61
N HIS A 103 2.99 0.69 6.82
CA HIS A 103 4.28 0.09 7.19
C HIS A 103 4.57 -1.21 6.46
N VAL A 104 3.56 -2.04 6.20
CA VAL A 104 3.72 -3.24 5.37
C VAL A 104 4.04 -2.85 3.93
N GLY A 105 3.31 -1.90 3.36
CA GLY A 105 3.56 -1.39 2.00
C GLY A 105 4.96 -0.81 1.84
N MET A 106 5.35 0.10 2.74
CA MET A 106 6.67 0.74 2.76
C MET A 106 7.80 -0.23 3.03
N THR A 107 7.57 -1.29 3.82
CA THR A 107 8.57 -2.35 3.99
C THR A 107 8.79 -3.07 2.66
N GLY A 108 7.72 -3.44 1.96
CA GLY A 108 7.82 -4.06 0.63
C GLY A 108 8.55 -3.16 -0.38
N GLU A 109 8.21 -1.87 -0.40
CA GLU A 109 8.84 -0.88 -1.27
C GLU A 109 10.33 -0.69 -0.95
N LEU A 110 10.70 -0.53 0.32
CA LEU A 110 12.11 -0.41 0.72
C LEU A 110 12.91 -1.67 0.47
N LEU A 111 12.32 -2.86 0.64
CA LEU A 111 12.97 -4.11 0.24
C LEU A 111 13.22 -4.12 -1.28
N ALA A 112 12.25 -3.67 -2.08
CA ALA A 112 12.44 -3.55 -3.53
C ALA A 112 13.54 -2.54 -3.89
N VAL A 113 13.58 -1.36 -3.26
CA VAL A 113 14.63 -0.35 -3.47
C VAL A 113 16.04 -0.88 -3.14
N ASN A 114 16.17 -1.63 -2.05
CA ASN A 114 17.50 -2.03 -1.56
C ASN A 114 18.02 -3.36 -2.12
N PHE A 115 17.13 -4.23 -2.60
CA PHE A 115 17.50 -5.60 -3.00
C PHE A 115 17.10 -5.96 -4.43
N THR A 116 16.49 -5.05 -5.19
CA THR A 116 16.05 -5.30 -6.57
C THR A 116 16.24 -4.09 -7.47
N ASP A 117 16.08 -4.29 -8.78
CA ASP A 117 16.01 -3.22 -9.78
C ASP A 117 14.56 -2.84 -10.15
N ILE A 118 13.58 -3.15 -9.29
CA ILE A 118 12.16 -2.82 -9.56
C ILE A 118 11.94 -1.32 -9.47
N ILE A 119 12.42 -0.70 -8.39
CA ILE A 119 12.27 0.72 -8.11
C ILE A 119 13.59 1.26 -7.59
N ARG A 120 13.93 2.49 -7.99
CA ARG A 120 15.07 3.24 -7.46
C ARG A 120 14.60 4.64 -7.09
N TYR A 121 15.05 5.09 -5.92
CA TYR A 121 14.92 6.48 -5.49
C TYR A 121 16.13 7.27 -5.98
N LYS A 122 15.92 8.54 -6.33
CA LYS A 122 17.01 9.43 -6.79
C LYS A 122 17.61 10.24 -5.65
N ASN A 123 16.80 10.58 -4.64
CA ASN A 123 17.19 11.36 -3.49
C ASN A 123 16.86 10.61 -2.18
N TYR A 124 17.58 10.96 -1.12
CA TYR A 124 17.36 10.37 0.22
C TYR A 124 15.97 10.68 0.80
N TRP A 125 15.37 11.82 0.41
CA TRP A 125 14.04 12.24 0.87
C TRP A 125 12.88 11.49 0.19
N ASP A 126 13.12 10.84 -0.95
CA ASP A 126 12.05 10.16 -1.70
C ASP A 126 11.41 9.01 -0.90
N THR A 127 12.14 8.43 0.08
CA THR A 127 11.58 7.45 1.02
C THR A 127 10.49 8.07 1.91
N TRP A 128 10.75 9.28 2.41
CA TRP A 128 9.81 10.01 3.25
C TRP A 128 8.61 10.51 2.42
N ASP A 129 8.87 10.94 1.19
CA ASP A 129 7.82 11.35 0.27
C ASP A 129 6.88 10.18 -0.05
N SER A 130 7.44 9.00 -0.37
CA SER A 130 6.64 7.79 -0.57
C SER A 130 5.83 7.42 0.68
N TYR A 131 6.47 7.42 1.87
CA TYR A 131 5.79 7.16 3.14
C TYR A 131 4.59 8.08 3.36
N THR A 132 4.76 9.38 3.08
CA THR A 132 3.72 10.39 3.22
C THR A 132 2.60 10.18 2.20
N TRP A 133 2.95 9.87 0.96
CA TRP A 133 1.96 9.60 -0.09
C TRP A 133 1.16 8.33 0.16
N TRP A 134 1.74 7.28 0.74
CA TRP A 134 1.00 6.10 1.21
C TRP A 134 -0.11 6.49 2.20
N TRP A 135 0.20 7.35 3.18
CA TRP A 135 -0.79 7.86 4.13
C TRP A 135 -1.88 8.68 3.45
N ILE A 136 -1.48 9.68 2.65
CA ILE A 136 -2.42 10.58 1.97
C ILE A 136 -3.36 9.76 1.07
N PHE A 137 -2.81 8.85 0.27
CA PHE A 137 -3.57 8.04 -0.67
C PHE A 137 -4.59 7.16 0.06
N LEU A 138 -4.17 6.40 1.08
CA LEU A 138 -5.06 5.48 1.78
C LEU A 138 -6.14 6.21 2.60
N LEU A 139 -5.81 7.32 3.27
CA LEU A 139 -6.79 8.09 4.04
C LEU A 139 -7.78 8.83 3.12
N ALA A 140 -7.30 9.40 2.01
CA ALA A 140 -8.18 10.02 1.03
C ALA A 140 -9.17 8.99 0.45
N PHE A 141 -8.69 7.79 0.12
CA PHE A 141 -9.56 6.73 -0.38
C PHE A 141 -10.42 6.05 0.70
N ASP A 142 -10.04 6.06 1.98
CA ASP A 142 -10.95 5.71 3.07
C ASP A 142 -12.15 6.65 3.11
N TYR A 143 -11.91 7.95 2.94
CA TYR A 143 -12.95 8.97 2.88
C TYR A 143 -13.82 8.83 1.62
N VAL A 144 -13.21 8.67 0.44
CA VAL A 144 -13.96 8.46 -0.82
C VAL A 144 -14.75 7.15 -0.78
N GLY A 145 -14.15 6.06 -0.28
CA GLY A 145 -14.84 4.80 -0.04
C GLY A 145 -15.98 4.95 0.97
N GLY A 146 -15.78 5.84 1.97
CA GLY A 146 -16.76 6.50 2.83
C GLY A 146 -18.07 6.85 2.14
N LEU A 147 -17.96 7.49 0.98
CA LEU A 147 -19.07 8.03 0.19
C LEU A 147 -19.64 7.01 -0.80
N ILE A 148 -18.80 6.11 -1.33
CA ILE A 148 -19.19 5.17 -2.40
C ILE A 148 -19.82 3.89 -1.84
N VAL A 149 -19.24 3.31 -0.79
CA VAL A 149 -19.63 1.99 -0.27
C VAL A 149 -20.46 2.16 1.00
N PRO A 150 -21.75 1.81 1.06
CA PRO A 150 -22.53 1.98 2.28
C PRO A 150 -22.03 1.05 3.39
N GLU A 151 -22.28 1.44 4.64
CA GLU A 151 -21.81 0.72 5.82
C GLU A 151 -22.25 -0.74 5.86
N SER A 152 -23.46 -1.05 5.37
CA SER A 152 -24.02 -2.41 5.29
C SER A 152 -23.25 -3.35 4.34
N LYS A 153 -22.39 -2.81 3.48
CA LYS A 153 -21.53 -3.57 2.55
C LYS A 153 -20.06 -3.61 2.99
N ARG A 154 -19.74 -2.95 4.10
CA ARG A 154 -18.45 -3.01 4.76
C ARG A 154 -18.48 -4.07 5.85
N ARG A 155 -17.30 -4.44 6.34
CA ARG A 155 -17.12 -5.34 7.48
C ARG A 155 -16.02 -4.77 8.38
N PRO A 156 -16.27 -3.61 9.02
CA PRO A 156 -15.27 -2.95 9.85
C PRO A 156 -14.84 -3.86 10.99
N ILE A 157 -13.54 -3.90 11.28
CA ILE A 157 -13.00 -4.63 12.42
C ILE A 157 -13.53 -3.99 13.71
N ASP A 158 -14.01 -4.83 14.64
CA ASP A 158 -14.38 -4.38 15.98
C ASP A 158 -13.12 -4.07 16.80
N ALA A 159 -12.80 -2.79 16.91
CA ALA A 159 -11.62 -2.34 17.62
C ALA A 159 -11.67 -2.65 19.13
N ASP A 160 -12.86 -2.68 19.75
CA ASP A 160 -12.99 -2.99 21.17
C ASP A 160 -12.68 -4.47 21.44
N LEU A 161 -13.02 -5.35 20.49
CA LEU A 161 -12.72 -6.78 20.57
C LEU A 161 -11.26 -7.11 20.20
N HIS A 162 -10.69 -6.41 19.22
CA HIS A 162 -9.43 -6.82 18.60
C HIS A 162 -8.21 -5.95 18.94
N PHE A 163 -8.39 -4.66 19.22
CA PHE A 163 -7.28 -3.72 19.36
C PHE A 163 -7.01 -3.27 20.80
N ARG A 164 -7.67 -3.87 21.80
CA ARG A 164 -7.33 -3.64 23.21
C ARG A 164 -6.12 -4.46 23.64
N PHE A 165 -5.42 -4.01 24.68
CA PHE A 165 -4.30 -4.74 25.28
C PHE A 165 -4.63 -6.21 25.55
N GLY A 166 -3.67 -7.10 25.29
CA GLY A 166 -3.83 -8.55 25.43
C GLY A 166 -4.64 -9.22 24.31
N ARG A 167 -5.14 -8.48 23.32
CA ARG A 167 -5.81 -9.05 22.15
C ARG A 167 -4.83 -9.24 20.98
N PRO A 168 -5.07 -10.24 20.10
CA PRO A 168 -4.16 -10.51 18.98
C PRO A 168 -3.96 -9.32 18.04
N GLY A 169 -5.00 -8.54 17.76
CA GLY A 169 -4.90 -7.37 16.87
C GLY A 169 -3.97 -6.29 17.43
N TRP A 170 -4.01 -6.06 18.75
CA TRP A 170 -3.07 -5.16 19.43
C TRP A 170 -1.63 -5.63 19.28
N PHE A 171 -1.39 -6.93 19.50
CA PHE A 171 -0.05 -7.53 19.34
C PHE A 171 0.46 -7.39 17.90
N ILE A 172 -0.38 -7.66 16.89
CA ILE A 172 -0.01 -7.53 15.48
C ILE A 172 0.38 -6.09 15.15
N ILE A 173 -0.43 -5.11 15.57
CA ILE A 173 -0.13 -3.68 15.37
C ILE A 173 1.23 -3.34 15.99
N HIS A 174 1.44 -3.70 17.26
CA HIS A 174 2.68 -3.38 17.97
C HIS A 174 3.90 -4.03 17.35
N PHE A 175 3.78 -5.32 17.01
CA PHE A 175 4.87 -6.06 16.40
C PHE A 175 5.30 -5.41 15.09
N ILE A 176 4.34 -5.12 14.19
CA ILE A 176 4.64 -4.49 12.91
C ILE A 176 5.30 -3.13 13.12
N LEU A 177 4.74 -2.28 13.98
CA LEU A 177 5.29 -0.93 14.21
C LEU A 177 6.68 -0.98 14.83
N ILE A 178 6.89 -1.77 15.88
CA ILE A 178 8.18 -1.88 16.56
C ILE A 178 9.24 -2.40 15.58
N VAL A 179 8.96 -3.49 14.87
CA VAL A 179 9.92 -4.11 13.95
C VAL A 179 10.28 -3.15 12.82
N THR A 180 9.29 -2.54 12.18
CA THR A 180 9.54 -1.65 11.03
C THR A 180 10.22 -0.35 11.43
N ILE A 181 9.87 0.26 12.58
CA ILE A 181 10.57 1.44 13.10
C ILE A 181 12.01 1.08 13.49
N PHE A 182 12.21 -0.05 14.16
CA PHE A 182 13.54 -0.54 14.51
C PHE A 182 14.41 -0.76 13.27
N LEU A 183 13.87 -1.43 12.25
CA LEU A 183 14.58 -1.69 10.99
C LEU A 183 14.89 -0.40 10.24
N ALA A 184 13.97 0.57 10.22
CA ALA A 184 14.22 1.89 9.64
C ALA A 184 15.37 2.61 10.38
N GLY A 185 15.36 2.60 11.72
CA GLY A 185 16.45 3.16 12.53
C GLY A 185 17.79 2.47 12.28
N PHE A 186 17.80 1.14 12.23
CA PHE A 186 18.99 0.35 11.90
C PHE A 186 19.53 0.67 10.51
N TYR A 187 18.65 0.80 9.51
CA TYR A 187 19.00 1.15 8.14
C TYR A 187 19.67 2.53 8.08
N VAL A 188 19.06 3.55 8.67
CA VAL A 188 19.60 4.91 8.71
C VAL A 188 20.93 4.96 9.46
N GLY A 189 21.03 4.26 10.60
CA GLY A 189 22.27 4.15 11.36
C GLY A 189 23.41 3.54 10.54
N ARG A 190 23.13 2.47 9.79
CA ARG A 190 24.12 1.82 8.90
C ARG A 190 24.59 2.75 7.78
N LEU A 191 23.70 3.57 7.21
CA LEU A 191 24.05 4.55 6.19
C LEU A 191 24.93 5.68 6.74
N SER A 192 24.72 6.07 8.00
CA SER A 192 25.43 7.19 8.63
C SER A 192 26.87 6.87 9.08
N ILE A 193 27.23 5.58 9.16
CA ILE A 193 28.56 5.10 9.56
C ILE A 193 29.46 4.87 8.33
N LYS A 194 28.90 4.90 7.12
CA LYS A 194 29.64 4.85 5.86
C LYS A 194 30.00 6.25 5.39
#